data_AF-A0A317DKV5-F1
#
_entry.id   AF-A0A317DKV5-F1
#
_cell.length_a   1.000
_cell.length_b   1.000
_cell.length_c   1.000
_cell.angle_alpha   90.00
_cell.angle_beta   90.00
_cell.angle_gamma   90.00
#
_symmetry.space_group_name_H-M   'P 1'
#
loop_
_entity.id
_entity.type
_entity.pdbx_description
1 polymer ?
#
loop_
_entity_poly.entity_id
_entity_poly.type
_entity_poly.pdbx_seq_one_letter_code
_entity_poly.pdbx_strand_id
1 'polypeptide(L)' 'MSTDLATPVIVAQLPIPGQPPGPLLIDGTHRLYRAWREGVPRLPAHVLTVAETRQVRRDVRLGPDRTWLNPPH' A
#
# COMPACT_ATOMS: atom_id res chain seq x y z
N MET A 1 -23.75 -3.05 3.39
CA MET A 1 -22.68 -3.86 3.99
C MET A 1 -21.79 -2.95 4.81
N SER A 2 -21.59 -3.25 6.09
CA SER A 2 -20.71 -2.46 6.97
C SER A 2 -19.24 -2.74 6.63
N THR A 3 -18.42 -1.69 6.61
CA THR A 3 -16.98 -1.77 6.31
C THR A 3 -16.23 -2.28 7.54
N ASP A 4 -15.92 -3.56 7.64
CA ASP A 4 -15.24 -4.14 8.80
C ASP A 4 -13.85 -3.50 9.05
N LEU A 5 -13.63 -3.01 10.28
CA LEU A 5 -12.37 -2.38 10.71
C LEU A 5 -11.33 -3.39 11.20
N ALA A 6 -11.72 -4.65 11.46
CA ALA A 6 -10.79 -5.72 11.81
C ALA A 6 -10.01 -6.24 10.59
N THR A 7 -10.56 -6.07 9.38
CA THR A 7 -9.87 -6.37 8.13
C THR A 7 -8.71 -5.39 7.91
N PRO A 8 -7.45 -5.87 7.75
CA PRO A 8 -6.30 -5.00 7.57
C PRO A 8 -6.41 -4.06 6.36
N VAL A 9 -5.86 -2.85 6.50
CA VAL A 9 -5.53 -2.01 5.33
C VAL A 9 -4.23 -2.51 4.70
N ILE A 10 -4.05 -2.32 3.40
CA ILE A 10 -2.78 -2.66 2.72
C ILE A 10 -1.97 -1.38 2.59
N VAL A 11 -0.72 -1.41 3.05
CA VAL A 11 0.19 -0.27 3.04
C VAL A 11 1.53 -0.68 2.45
N ALA A 12 2.15 0.18 1.66
CA ALA A 12 3.55 0.05 1.26
C ALA A 12 4.41 1.16 1.90
N GLN A 13 5.71 0.92 2.01
CA GLN A 13 6.67 1.97 2.34
C GLN A 13 7.18 2.62 1.06
N LEU A 14 6.85 3.90 0.86
CA LEU A 14 7.31 4.67 -0.29
C LEU A 14 8.60 5.42 0.07
N PRO A 15 9.72 5.20 -0.63
CA PRO A 15 10.92 6.00 -0.45
C PRO A 15 10.65 7.44 -0.91
N ILE A 16 10.95 8.41 -0.04
CA ILE A 16 10.80 9.84 -0.33
C ILE A 16 12.21 10.47 -0.27
N PRO A 17 12.69 11.13 -1.34
CA PRO A 17 14.02 11.74 -1.34
C PRO A 17 14.21 12.71 -0.17
N GLY A 18 15.30 12.54 0.59
CA GLY A 18 15.64 13.40 1.73
C GLY A 18 14.74 13.22 2.96
N GLN A 19 13.86 12.23 2.99
CA GLN A 19 12.96 11.96 4.12
C GLN A 19 12.93 10.47 4.47
N PRO A 20 12.54 10.10 5.71
CA PRO A 20 12.21 8.73 6.03
C PRO A 20 11.10 8.20 5.11
N PRO A 21 11.11 6.91 4.74
CA PRO A 21 10.03 6.31 3.96
C PRO A 21 8.66 6.56 4.60
N GLY A 22 7.70 6.97 3.77
CA GLY A 22 6.34 7.26 4.19
C GLY A 22 5.38 6.13 3.84
N PRO A 23 4.32 5.89 4.65
CA PRO A 23 3.32 4.90 4.33
C PRO A 23 2.45 5.37 3.15
N LEU A 24 2.32 4.53 2.13
CA LEU A 24 1.37 4.66 1.02
C LEU A 24 0.22 3.68 1.22
N LEU A 25 -1.01 4.19 1.34
CA LEU A 25 -2.20 3.34 1.36
C LEU A 25 -2.46 2.76 -0.04
N ILE A 26 -2.61 1.45 -0.13
CA ILE A 26 -2.89 0.71 -1.37
C ILE A 26 -4.34 0.23 -1.41
N ASP A 27 -4.82 -0.33 -0.31
CA ASP A 27 -6.21 -0.78 -0.17
C ASP A 27 -6.76 -0.43 1.22
N GLY A 28 -8.07 -0.16 1.27
CA GLY A 28 -8.79 0.11 2.52
C GLY A 28 -9.18 1.56 2.74
N THR A 29 -9.30 2.38 1.69
CA THR A 29 -9.75 3.79 1.79
C THR A 29 -11.06 3.95 2.58
N HIS A 30 -12.04 3.06 2.34
CA HIS A 30 -13.30 3.07 3.09
C HIS A 30 -13.11 2.72 4.58
N ARG A 31 -12.19 1.80 4.90
CA ARG A 31 -11.84 1.43 6.29
C ARG A 31 -11.15 2.58 6.99
N LEU A 32 -10.19 3.22 6.31
CA LEU A 32 -9.50 4.42 6.82
C LEU A 32 -10.49 5.56 7.08
N TYR A 33 -11.37 5.85 6.12
CA TYR A 33 -12.40 6.87 6.28
C TYR A 33 -13.33 6.58 7.46
N ARG A 34 -13.82 5.33 7.57
CA ARG A 34 -14.68 4.91 8.67
C ARG A 34 -13.97 5.04 10.02
N ALA A 35 -12.72 4.59 10.13
CA ALA A 35 -11.93 4.72 11.36
C ALA A 35 -11.76 6.19 11.77
N TRP A 36 -11.47 7.08 10.82
CA TRP A 36 -11.41 8.52 11.07
C TRP A 36 -12.76 9.07 11.55
N ARG A 37 -13.87 8.69 10.88
CA ARG A 37 -15.23 9.11 11.25
C ARG A 37 -15.65 8.64 12.65
N GLU A 38 -15.23 7.45 13.05
CA GLU A 38 -15.58 6.83 14.34
C GLU A 38 -14.55 7.15 15.45
N GLY A 39 -13.51 7.94 15.15
CA GLY A 39 -12.47 8.29 16.13
C GLY A 39 -11.57 7.12 16.51
N VAL A 40 -11.48 6.08 15.68
CA VAL A 40 -10.61 4.92 15.89
C VAL A 40 -9.18 5.31 15.47
N PRO A 41 -8.22 5.41 16.40
CA PRO A 41 -6.91 6.00 16.12
C PRO A 41 -5.95 5.06 15.41
N ARG A 42 -6.26 3.76 15.33
CA ARG A 42 -5.37 2.72 14.78
C ARG A 42 -6.19 1.70 14.01
N LEU A 43 -5.64 1.30 12.86
CA LEU A 43 -6.15 0.17 12.08
C LEU A 43 -5.09 -0.92 11.99
N PRO A 44 -5.50 -2.20 11.94
CA PRO A 44 -4.60 -3.26 11.53
C PRO A 44 -4.11 -2.97 10.11
N ALA A 45 -2.81 -3.16 9.87
CA ALA A 45 -2.19 -2.91 8.58
C ALA A 45 -1.34 -4.12 8.16
N HIS A 46 -1.53 -4.54 6.91
CA HIS A 46 -0.61 -5.43 6.22
C HIS A 46 0.39 -4.57 5.44
N VAL A 47 1.63 -4.53 5.92
CA VAL A 47 2.71 -3.78 5.29
C VAL A 47 3.38 -4.66 4.26
N LEU A 48 3.25 -4.30 2.98
CA LEU A 48 3.85 -5.05 1.88
C LEU A 48 5.36 -5.08 2.01
N THR A 49 5.90 -6.28 2.00
CA THR A 49 7.33 -6.54 1.93
C THR A 49 7.83 -6.41 0.49
N VAL A 50 9.14 -6.24 0.36
CA VAL A 50 9.83 -6.28 -0.93
C VAL A 50 9.64 -7.65 -1.60
N ALA A 51 9.59 -8.73 -0.82
CA ALA A 51 9.41 -10.09 -1.34
C ALA A 51 8.02 -10.27 -2.00
N GLU A 52 6.95 -9.82 -1.32
CA GLU A 52 5.59 -9.86 -1.87
C GLU A 52 5.46 -9.01 -3.14
N THR A 53 6.04 -7.80 -3.12
CA THR A 53 6.08 -6.93 -4.32
C THR A 53 6.80 -7.63 -5.49
N ARG A 54 7.92 -8.32 -5.23
CA ARG A 54 8.69 -9.03 -6.26
C ARG A 54 7.97 -10.26 -6.81
N GLN A 55 7.11 -10.92 -6.02
CA GLN A 55 6.36 -12.08 -6.47
C GLN A 55 5.38 -11.72 -7.60
N VAL A 56 4.74 -10.55 -7.49
CA VAL A 56 3.81 -10.02 -8.50
C VAL A 56 4.54 -9.73 -9.83
N ARG A 57 5.80 -9.26 -9.80
CA ARG A 57 6.59 -9.00 -11.02
C ARG A 57 6.90 -10.24 -11.86
N ARG A 58 6.72 -11.43 -11.30
CA ARG A 58 6.92 -12.71 -12.00
C ARG A 58 5.61 -13.30 -12.53
N ASP A 59 4.47 -12.66 -12.27
CA ASP A 59 3.20 -13.08 -12.83
C ASP A 59 3.14 -12.70 -14.32
N VAL A 60 3.19 -13.71 -15.18
CA VAL A 60 3.13 -13.57 -16.64
C VAL A 60 1.88 -12.79 -17.11
N ARG A 61 0.81 -12.78 -16.31
CA ARG A 61 -0.44 -12.06 -16.60
C ARG A 61 -0.29 -10.54 -16.50
N LEU A 62 0.76 -10.05 -15.83
CA LEU A 62 1.01 -8.61 -15.62
C LEU A 62 1.98 -8.01 -16.64
N GLY A 63 2.43 -8.80 -17.62
CA GLY A 63 3.33 -8.37 -18.69
C GLY A 63 4.80 -8.26 -18.26
N PRO A 64 5.75 -8.23 -19.21
CA PRO A 64 7.17 -8.09 -18.89
C PRO A 64 7.44 -6.76 -18.20
N ASP A 65 8.45 -6.77 -17.33
CA ASP A 65 8.93 -5.75 -16.39
C ASP A 65 9.20 -4.39 -17.08
N ARG A 66 8.16 -3.65 -17.48
CA ARG A 66 8.24 -2.32 -18.11
C ARG A 66 7.98 -1.21 -17.09
N THR A 67 8.58 -1.31 -15.91
CA THR A 67 8.77 -0.14 -15.03
C THR A 67 9.94 0.69 -15.56
N TRP A 68 9.72 1.44 -16.63
CA TRP A 68 10.52 2.64 -16.87
C TRP A 68 9.94 3.74 -15.97
N LEU A 69 10.47 3.85 -14.75
CA LEU A 69 10.45 5.14 -14.07
C LEU A 69 11.48 5.99 -14.82
N ASN A 70 11.03 7.12 -15.38
CA ASN A 70 11.82 8.05 -16.19
C ASN A 70 13.28 8.19 -15.68
N PRO A 71 14.29 8.21 -16.57
CA PRO A 71 15.64 8.56 -16.16
C PRO A 71 15.66 10.01 -15.66
N PRO A 72 16.55 10.36 -14.71
CA PRO A 72 16.71 11.73 -14.27
C PRO A 72 17.18 12.59 -15.46
N HIS A 73 16.49 13.71 -15.69
CA HIS A 73 16.92 14.79 -16.57
C HIS A 73 17.94 15.69 -15.87
#